data_AF-G0GFL5-F1
#
_entry.id   AF-G0GFL5-F1
#
_cell.length_a   1.000
_cell.length_b   1.000
_cell.length_c   1.000
_cell.angle_alpha   90.00
_cell.angle_beta   90.00
_cell.angle_gamma   90.00
#
_symmetry.space_group_name_H-M   'P 1'
#
loop_
_entity.id
_entity.type
_entity.pdbx_description
1 polymer ?
#
loop_
_entity_poly.entity_id
_entity_poly.type
_entity_poly.pdbx_seq_one_letter_code
_entity_poly.pdbx_strand_id
1 'polypeptide(L)'
;MNRNANSVRSPHPDENASEHDALHYRELSHRVRNDISLLVSYMRLKAASLPEESGMILEEVAAQLRGLAHLYSFLELRPEGGMVHLSRAVSHLVEEMAPLYKGRGVSFSWHCEDIVVSPRQALPLLLLVHELVVNALKHAFDHEGGTITVSLVRKGEEGVLSLTDDGLPFEKGDASSEGMALVDALTRQMGGSLRLSPAEKTWLVTFPLVR
;
A
#
# COMPACT_ATOMS: atom_id res chain seq x y z
N MET A 1 19.99 -8.43 60.59
CA MET A 1 18.96 -9.04 59.73
C MET A 1 18.35 -7.98 58.81
N ASN A 2 18.66 -8.12 57.52
CA ASN A 2 17.89 -7.81 56.32
C ASN A 2 16.93 -6.59 56.30
N ARG A 3 17.24 -5.59 55.46
CA ARG A 3 16.24 -4.83 54.69
C ARG A 3 16.74 -4.68 53.25
N ASN A 4 16.17 -5.49 52.36
CA ASN A 4 16.23 -5.32 50.91
C ASN A 4 15.70 -3.93 50.54
N ALA A 5 16.59 -3.05 50.07
CA ALA A 5 16.20 -1.86 49.34
C ALA A 5 15.91 -2.26 47.89
N ASN A 6 14.62 -2.22 47.58
CA ASN A 6 14.04 -2.38 46.26
C ASN A 6 14.68 -1.37 45.29
N SER A 7 15.57 -1.80 44.40
CA SER A 7 16.06 -0.94 43.31
C SER A 7 15.00 -0.88 42.22
N VAL A 8 14.02 0.01 42.41
CA VAL A 8 13.16 0.46 41.32
C VAL A 8 14.07 1.19 40.34
N ARG A 9 14.49 0.51 39.27
CA ARG A 9 15.03 1.19 38.08
C ARG A 9 13.93 2.11 37.57
N SER A 10 14.09 3.40 37.83
CA SER A 10 13.29 4.43 37.17
C SER A 10 13.64 4.38 35.67
N PRO A 11 12.66 4.24 34.75
CA PRO A 11 12.93 4.32 33.33
C PRO A 11 13.46 5.71 32.98
N HIS A 12 14.42 5.76 32.04
CA HIS A 12 15.06 7.01 31.64
C HIS A 12 14.02 7.93 30.95
N PRO A 13 14.09 9.26 31.10
CA PRO A 13 13.11 10.20 30.54
C PRO A 13 12.95 10.13 29.02
N ASP A 14 13.98 9.68 28.29
CA ASP A 14 13.92 9.44 26.84
C ASP A 14 13.09 8.20 26.45
N GLU A 15 13.02 7.17 27.30
CA GLU A 15 12.21 5.97 27.06
C GLU A 15 10.71 6.32 27.15
N ASN A 16 10.31 7.08 28.18
CA ASN A 16 8.91 7.49 28.37
C ASN A 16 8.41 8.41 27.23
N ALA A 17 9.26 9.29 26.70
CA ALA A 17 8.89 10.16 25.58
C ALA A 17 8.69 9.35 24.29
N SER A 18 9.57 8.39 24.01
CA SER A 18 9.44 7.50 22.85
C SER A 18 8.23 6.55 22.93
N GLU A 19 7.90 6.06 24.14
CA GLU A 19 6.72 5.23 24.38
C GLU A 19 5.42 6.04 24.26
N HIS A 20 5.39 7.27 24.79
CA HIS A 20 4.25 8.17 24.66
C HIS A 20 3.98 8.55 23.20
N ASP A 21 5.02 8.86 22.43
CA ASP A 21 4.88 9.17 21.01
C ASP A 21 4.38 7.95 20.24
N ALA A 22 4.95 6.76 20.49
CA ALA A 22 4.49 5.51 19.88
C ALA A 22 3.02 5.19 20.23
N LEU A 23 2.58 5.45 21.46
CA LEU A 23 1.19 5.29 21.89
C LEU A 23 0.26 6.28 21.18
N HIS A 24 0.64 7.56 21.08
CA HIS A 24 -0.13 8.57 20.36
C HIS A 24 -0.27 8.26 18.87
N TYR A 25 0.81 7.79 18.21
CA TYR A 25 0.76 7.38 16.81
C TYR A 25 -0.15 6.17 16.58
N ARG A 26 -0.12 5.20 17.50
CA ARG A 26 -1.05 4.07 17.47
C ARG A 26 -2.49 4.55 17.62
N GLU A 27 -2.79 5.41 18.60
CA GLU A 27 -4.15 5.90 18.83
C GLU A 27 -4.72 6.68 17.63
N LEU A 28 -3.90 7.55 17.01
CA LEU A 28 -4.27 8.26 15.79
C LEU A 28 -4.53 7.31 14.62
N SER A 29 -3.66 6.33 14.40
CA SER A 29 -3.80 5.36 13.30
C SER A 29 -4.99 4.42 13.52
N HIS A 30 -5.24 4.00 14.77
CA HIS A 30 -6.46 3.30 15.17
C HIS A 30 -7.72 4.12 14.88
N ARG A 31 -7.70 5.43 15.18
CA ARG A 31 -8.82 6.32 14.86
C ARG A 31 -9.01 6.47 13.35
N VAL A 32 -7.94 6.65 12.58
CA VAL A 32 -7.99 6.72 11.11
C VAL A 32 -8.58 5.44 10.52
N ARG A 33 -8.16 4.26 11.00
CA ARG A 33 -8.76 2.97 10.59
C ARG A 33 -10.26 2.90 10.91
N ASN A 34 -10.66 3.35 12.11
CA ASN A 34 -12.07 3.36 12.50
C ASN A 34 -12.89 4.29 11.61
N ASP A 35 -12.37 5.48 11.31
CA ASP A 35 -13.01 6.47 10.44
C ASP A 35 -13.13 5.93 9.01
N ILE A 36 -12.07 5.31 8.48
CA ILE A 36 -12.11 4.66 7.16
C ILE A 36 -13.11 3.50 7.15
N SER A 37 -13.15 2.66 8.19
CA SER A 37 -14.08 1.53 8.29
C SER A 37 -15.54 1.99 8.34
N LEU A 38 -15.81 3.11 9.01
CA LEU A 38 -17.11 3.76 9.03
C LEU A 38 -17.48 4.28 7.63
N LEU A 39 -16.56 4.96 6.95
CA LEU A 39 -16.75 5.45 5.58
C LEU A 39 -17.02 4.32 4.59
N VAL A 40 -16.27 3.21 4.68
CA VAL A 40 -16.49 2.00 3.88
C VAL A 40 -17.89 1.43 4.11
N SER A 41 -18.33 1.36 5.36
CA SER A 41 -19.65 0.83 5.71
C SER A 41 -20.77 1.73 5.18
N TYR A 42 -20.61 3.05 5.29
CA TYR A 42 -21.54 4.04 4.75
C TYR A 42 -21.62 3.98 3.22
N MET A 43 -20.48 3.86 2.54
CA MET A 43 -20.43 3.72 1.08
C MET A 43 -21.14 2.46 0.61
N ARG A 44 -20.94 1.32 1.28
CA ARG A 44 -21.68 0.07 0.97
C ARG A 44 -23.19 0.21 1.15
N LEU A 45 -23.62 0.86 2.23
CA LEU A 45 -25.04 1.11 2.48
C LEU A 45 -25.65 1.97 1.36
N LYS A 46 -24.90 2.98 0.89
CA LYS A 46 -25.33 3.81 -0.25
C LYS A 46 -25.32 3.04 -1.56
N ALA A 47 -24.31 2.21 -1.81
CA ALA A 47 -24.19 1.40 -3.02
C ALA A 47 -25.43 0.51 -3.20
N ALA A 48 -25.88 -0.15 -2.12
CA ALA A 48 -27.07 -1.00 -2.12
C ALA A 48 -28.39 -0.26 -2.43
N SER A 49 -28.40 1.08 -2.35
CA SER A 49 -29.58 1.92 -2.63
C SER A 49 -29.53 2.63 -3.99
N LEU A 50 -28.45 2.44 -4.75
CA LEU A 50 -28.24 3.06 -6.05
C LEU A 50 -28.56 2.10 -7.21
N PRO A 51 -28.78 2.62 -8.43
CA PRO A 51 -28.78 1.80 -9.64
C PRO A 51 -27.48 0.99 -9.74
N GLU A 52 -27.56 -0.21 -10.31
CA GLU A 52 -26.46 -1.20 -10.35
C GLU A 52 -25.12 -0.60 -10.78
N GLU A 53 -25.09 0.16 -11.88
CA GLU A 53 -23.87 0.81 -12.39
C GLU A 53 -23.23 1.76 -11.36
N SER A 54 -24.05 2.62 -10.73
CA SER A 54 -23.58 3.55 -9.70
C SER A 54 -23.25 2.86 -8.37
N GLY A 55 -23.95 1.77 -8.06
CA GLY A 55 -23.66 0.90 -6.91
C GLY A 55 -22.29 0.24 -7.04
N MET A 56 -21.98 -0.31 -8.22
CA MET A 56 -20.68 -0.94 -8.50
C MET A 56 -19.51 0.03 -8.34
N ILE A 57 -19.62 1.26 -8.87
CA ILE A 57 -18.59 2.30 -8.70
C ILE A 57 -18.35 2.55 -7.20
N LEU A 58 -19.41 2.69 -6.41
CA LEU A 58 -19.28 2.99 -4.99
C LEU A 58 -18.73 1.80 -4.18
N GLU A 59 -18.99 0.56 -4.63
CA GLU A 59 -18.34 -0.64 -4.08
C GLU A 59 -16.84 -0.69 -4.39
N GLU A 60 -16.42 -0.24 -5.57
CA GLU A 60 -15.00 -0.14 -5.92
C GLU A 60 -14.28 0.88 -5.03
N VAL A 61 -14.87 2.07 -4.83
CA VAL A 61 -14.33 3.07 -3.88
C VAL A 61 -14.26 2.51 -2.46
N ALA A 62 -15.26 1.75 -2.03
CA ALA A 62 -15.27 1.10 -0.72
C ALA A 62 -14.21 -0.01 -0.60
N ALA A 63 -13.86 -0.70 -1.69
CA ALA A 63 -12.78 -1.67 -1.73
C ALA A 63 -11.41 -0.98 -1.63
N GLN A 64 -11.21 0.14 -2.34
CA GLN A 64 -9.99 0.96 -2.26
C GLN A 64 -9.76 1.50 -0.84
N LEU A 65 -10.79 2.06 -0.22
CA LEU A 65 -10.72 2.53 1.17
C LEU A 65 -10.38 1.39 2.15
N ARG A 66 -10.85 0.17 1.89
CA ARG A 66 -10.48 -0.98 2.73
C ARG A 66 -9.02 -1.35 2.56
N GLY A 67 -8.49 -1.33 1.34
CA GLY A 67 -7.05 -1.48 1.08
C GLY A 67 -6.24 -0.44 1.85
N LEU A 68 -6.67 0.83 1.85
CA LEU A 68 -6.11 1.91 2.65
C LEU A 68 -6.09 1.61 4.16
N ALA A 69 -7.23 1.21 4.75
CA ALA A 69 -7.29 0.87 6.18
C ALA A 69 -6.35 -0.28 6.56
N HIS A 70 -6.18 -1.23 5.66
CA HIS A 70 -5.30 -2.37 5.83
C HIS A 70 -3.82 -1.94 5.78
N LEU A 71 -3.45 -1.12 4.80
CA LEU A 71 -2.12 -0.51 4.69
C LEU A 71 -1.76 0.34 5.91
N TYR A 72 -2.71 1.11 6.46
CA TYR A 72 -2.51 1.87 7.69
C TYR A 72 -2.21 0.95 8.88
N SER A 73 -2.94 -0.17 9.01
CA SER A 73 -2.72 -1.16 10.07
C SER A 73 -1.34 -1.82 9.96
N PHE A 74 -0.82 -1.98 8.74
CA PHE A 74 0.50 -2.56 8.49
C PHE A 74 1.63 -1.61 8.95
N LEU A 75 1.51 -0.31 8.71
CA LEU A 75 2.52 0.67 9.14
C LEU A 75 2.57 0.86 10.66
N GLU A 76 1.55 0.45 11.41
CA GLU A 76 1.51 0.43 12.89
C GLU A 76 2.46 -0.62 13.52
N LEU A 77 2.99 -1.59 12.75
CA LEU A 77 3.72 -2.75 13.27
C LEU A 77 5.24 -2.54 13.50
N ARG A 78 5.79 -1.33 13.35
CA ARG A 78 7.23 -1.05 13.55
C ARG A 78 7.48 0.05 14.60
N PRO A 79 7.99 -0.31 15.80
CA PRO A 79 8.31 0.65 16.85
C PRO A 79 9.68 1.35 16.70
N GLU A 80 10.49 0.99 15.71
CA GLU A 80 11.85 1.54 15.57
C GLU A 80 11.86 2.79 14.68
N GLY A 81 11.75 3.97 15.31
CA GLY A 81 12.13 5.26 14.71
C GLY A 81 11.15 5.88 13.71
N GLY A 82 9.94 5.33 13.55
CA GLY A 82 8.90 5.92 12.71
C GLY A 82 9.20 5.87 11.20
N MET A 83 10.12 5.01 10.76
CA MET A 83 10.48 4.82 9.35
C MET A 83 10.01 3.46 8.82
N VAL A 84 9.80 3.36 7.51
CA VAL A 84 9.20 2.21 6.83
C VAL A 84 10.20 1.58 5.87
N HIS A 85 10.48 0.29 6.05
CA HIS A 85 11.21 -0.51 5.06
C HIS A 85 10.28 -0.90 3.91
N LEU A 86 10.47 -0.28 2.74
CA LEU A 86 9.60 -0.47 1.59
C LEU A 86 9.65 -1.90 1.04
N SER A 87 10.81 -2.57 1.09
CA SER A 87 10.93 -3.97 0.67
C SER A 87 9.98 -4.88 1.42
N ARG A 88 9.95 -4.75 2.75
CA ARG A 88 9.07 -5.52 3.64
C ARG A 88 7.60 -5.12 3.46
N ALA A 89 7.35 -3.84 3.23
CA ALA A 89 6.00 -3.32 3.04
C ALA A 89 5.35 -3.83 1.75
N VAL A 90 6.11 -3.77 0.64
CA VAL A 90 5.66 -4.26 -0.66
C VAL A 90 5.50 -5.78 -0.65
N SER A 91 6.48 -6.52 -0.10
CA SER A 91 6.37 -7.98 -0.04
C SER A 91 5.14 -8.43 0.75
N HIS A 92 4.88 -7.78 1.89
CA HIS A 92 3.72 -8.10 2.72
C HIS A 92 2.39 -7.78 2.02
N LEU A 93 2.27 -6.60 1.40
CA LEU A 93 1.10 -6.23 0.61
C LEU A 93 0.79 -7.28 -0.46
N VAL A 94 1.82 -7.70 -1.20
CA VAL A 94 1.68 -8.70 -2.26
C VAL A 94 1.29 -10.07 -1.70
N GLU A 95 1.91 -10.50 -0.59
CA GLU A 95 1.56 -11.75 0.11
C GLU A 95 0.12 -11.78 0.61
N GLU A 96 -0.41 -10.65 1.08
CA GLU A 96 -1.80 -10.54 1.55
C GLU A 96 -2.81 -10.52 0.40
N MET A 97 -2.44 -9.94 -0.74
CA MET A 97 -3.28 -9.95 -1.93
C MET A 97 -3.32 -11.33 -2.60
N ALA A 98 -2.21 -12.08 -2.60
CA ALA A 98 -2.09 -13.33 -3.34
C ALA A 98 -3.21 -14.37 -3.08
N PRO A 99 -3.65 -14.63 -1.83
CA PRO A 99 -4.75 -15.57 -1.55
C PRO A 99 -6.08 -15.20 -2.19
N LEU A 100 -6.37 -13.91 -2.34
CA LEU A 100 -7.63 -13.43 -2.92
C LEU A 100 -7.77 -13.81 -4.40
N TYR A 101 -6.64 -14.11 -5.06
CA TYR A 101 -6.58 -14.32 -6.51
C TYR A 101 -5.99 -15.67 -6.91
N LYS A 102 -5.61 -16.51 -5.93
CA LYS A 102 -5.09 -17.87 -6.16
C LYS A 102 -6.04 -18.75 -6.97
N GLY A 103 -7.35 -18.50 -6.89
CA GLY A 103 -8.37 -19.19 -7.70
C GLY A 103 -8.37 -18.83 -9.19
N ARG A 104 -7.61 -17.80 -9.61
CA ARG A 104 -7.50 -17.33 -11.00
C ARG A 104 -6.19 -17.75 -11.68
N GLY A 105 -5.38 -18.60 -11.06
CA GLY A 105 -4.09 -19.02 -11.64
C GLY A 105 -3.01 -17.93 -11.65
N VAL A 106 -3.22 -16.81 -10.94
CA VAL A 106 -2.25 -15.71 -10.88
C VAL A 106 -1.26 -15.95 -9.75
N SER A 107 0.02 -15.78 -10.06
CA SER A 107 1.16 -15.85 -9.15
C SER A 107 1.82 -14.47 -9.00
N PHE A 108 2.57 -14.31 -7.91
CA PHE A 108 3.25 -13.06 -7.60
C PHE A 108 4.74 -13.29 -7.42
N SER A 109 5.54 -12.39 -7.96
CA SER A 109 6.99 -12.32 -7.82
C SER A 109 7.39 -10.92 -7.37
N TRP A 110 8.42 -10.79 -6.55
CA TRP A 110 8.90 -9.48 -6.13
C TRP A 110 10.42 -9.40 -5.98
N HIS A 111 10.97 -8.22 -6.30
CA HIS A 111 12.38 -7.90 -6.15
C HIS A 111 12.57 -6.47 -5.63
N CYS A 112 12.73 -6.31 -4.32
CA CYS A 112 12.81 -5.00 -3.68
C CYS A 112 14.13 -4.81 -2.93
N GLU A 113 14.85 -3.74 -3.24
CA GLU A 113 15.99 -3.26 -2.47
C GLU A 113 15.55 -2.71 -1.10
N ASP A 114 16.47 -2.71 -0.12
CA ASP A 114 16.20 -2.19 1.22
C ASP A 114 16.20 -0.66 1.21
N ILE A 115 15.04 -0.09 0.87
CA ILE A 115 14.79 1.34 0.88
C ILE A 115 13.95 1.67 2.11
N VAL A 116 14.43 2.61 2.92
CA VAL A 116 13.76 3.10 4.12
C VAL A 116 13.25 4.52 3.86
N VAL A 117 11.97 4.76 4.11
CA VAL A 117 11.30 6.07 3.91
C VAL A 117 10.36 6.42 5.05
N SER A 118 9.92 7.67 5.11
CA SER A 118 8.88 8.07 6.07
C SER A 118 7.50 7.49 5.72
N PRO A 119 6.57 7.34 6.68
CA PRO A 119 5.20 6.91 6.42
C PRO A 119 4.47 7.79 5.41
N ARG A 120 4.81 9.10 5.37
CA ARG A 120 4.27 10.06 4.40
C ARG A 120 4.62 9.69 2.95
N GLN A 121 5.74 9.02 2.72
CA GLN A 121 6.12 8.49 1.41
C GLN A 121 5.67 7.04 1.21
N ALA A 122 5.69 6.21 2.26
CA ALA A 122 5.34 4.81 2.16
C ALA A 122 3.85 4.60 1.83
N LEU A 123 2.95 5.34 2.49
CA LEU A 123 1.50 5.22 2.28
C LEU A 123 1.07 5.42 0.81
N PRO A 124 1.40 6.55 0.16
CA PRO A 124 0.99 6.75 -1.23
C PRO A 124 1.64 5.72 -2.17
N LEU A 125 2.87 5.28 -1.91
CA LEU A 125 3.52 4.25 -2.70
C LEU A 125 2.79 2.89 -2.59
N LEU A 126 2.48 2.46 -1.37
CA LEU A 126 1.79 1.19 -1.14
C LEU A 126 0.37 1.17 -1.72
N LEU A 127 -0.34 2.29 -1.64
CA LEU A 127 -1.66 2.42 -2.25
C LEU A 127 -1.57 2.36 -3.78
N LEU A 128 -0.58 3.01 -4.38
CA LEU A 128 -0.34 2.92 -5.80
C LEU A 128 0.04 1.49 -6.24
N VAL A 129 0.86 0.77 -5.46
CA VAL A 129 1.17 -0.65 -5.74
C VAL A 129 -0.13 -1.47 -5.70
N HIS A 130 -0.95 -1.27 -4.67
CA HIS A 130 -2.24 -1.95 -4.54
C HIS A 130 -3.12 -1.73 -5.78
N GLU A 131 -3.30 -0.48 -6.21
CA GLU A 131 -4.13 -0.19 -7.39
C GLU A 131 -3.56 -0.77 -8.68
N LEU A 132 -2.24 -0.71 -8.89
CA LEU A 132 -1.61 -1.30 -10.07
C LEU A 132 -1.77 -2.83 -10.08
N VAL A 133 -1.67 -3.49 -8.92
CA VAL A 133 -1.94 -4.93 -8.79
C VAL A 133 -3.41 -5.22 -9.08
N VAL A 134 -4.35 -4.46 -8.49
CA VAL A 134 -5.79 -4.63 -8.74
C VAL A 134 -6.11 -4.48 -10.23
N ASN A 135 -5.52 -3.48 -10.89
CA ASN A 135 -5.71 -3.26 -12.33
C ASN A 135 -5.18 -4.46 -13.14
N ALA A 136 -3.97 -4.95 -12.86
CA ALA A 136 -3.45 -6.15 -13.53
C ALA A 136 -4.39 -7.35 -13.33
N LEU A 137 -4.92 -7.56 -12.12
CA LEU A 137 -5.84 -8.67 -11.82
C LEU A 137 -7.22 -8.54 -12.45
N LYS A 138 -7.67 -7.32 -12.75
CA LYS A 138 -8.95 -7.05 -13.42
C LYS A 138 -8.83 -7.18 -14.95
N HIS A 139 -7.69 -6.77 -15.51
CA HIS A 139 -7.57 -6.52 -16.95
C HIS A 139 -6.53 -7.40 -17.66
N ALA A 140 -5.45 -7.79 -16.98
CA ALA A 140 -4.35 -8.51 -17.62
C ALA A 140 -4.58 -10.03 -17.69
N PHE A 141 -5.36 -10.64 -16.78
CA PHE A 141 -5.48 -12.09 -16.71
C PHE A 141 -6.90 -12.57 -16.96
N ASP A 142 -7.03 -13.58 -17.83
CA ASP A 142 -8.25 -14.35 -18.02
C ASP A 142 -8.25 -15.59 -17.10
N HIS A 143 -8.86 -16.69 -17.54
CA HIS A 143 -8.93 -17.94 -16.76
C HIS A 143 -7.62 -18.73 -16.75
N GLU A 144 -6.64 -18.41 -17.62
CA GLU A 144 -5.37 -19.14 -17.71
C GLU A 144 -4.31 -18.66 -16.70
N GLY A 145 -4.54 -17.50 -16.07
CA GLY A 145 -3.67 -16.96 -15.03
C GLY A 145 -2.40 -16.31 -15.57
N GLY A 146 -1.37 -16.19 -14.72
CA GLY A 146 -0.12 -15.52 -15.08
C GLY A 146 0.71 -15.09 -13.87
N THR A 147 1.60 -14.13 -14.07
CA THR A 147 2.55 -13.63 -13.07
C THR A 147 2.53 -12.11 -13.03
N ILE A 148 2.35 -11.55 -11.83
CA ILE A 148 2.62 -10.14 -11.55
C ILE A 148 3.98 -10.05 -10.86
N THR A 149 4.88 -9.26 -11.44
CA THR A 149 6.21 -8.98 -10.88
C THR A 149 6.29 -7.54 -10.39
N VAL A 150 6.61 -7.37 -9.10
CA VAL A 150 6.83 -6.05 -8.49
C VAL A 150 8.30 -5.86 -8.18
N SER A 151 8.96 -4.84 -8.72
CA SER A 151 10.34 -4.52 -8.39
C SER A 151 10.49 -3.10 -7.88
N LEU A 152 11.34 -2.92 -6.86
CA LEU A 152 11.70 -1.64 -6.29
C LEU A 152 13.22 -1.55 -6.19
N VAL A 153 13.81 -0.59 -6.89
CA VAL A 153 15.27 -0.38 -6.92
C VAL A 153 15.62 1.08 -6.67
N ARG A 154 16.78 1.33 -6.06
CA ARG A 154 17.33 2.67 -5.88
C ARG A 154 18.21 3.04 -7.08
N LYS A 155 17.96 4.20 -7.67
CA LYS A 155 18.83 4.81 -8.68
C LYS A 155 19.30 6.18 -8.17
N GLY A 156 20.43 6.19 -7.47
CA GLY A 156 20.96 7.40 -6.83
C GLY A 156 20.02 7.92 -5.73
N GLU A 157 19.47 9.12 -5.94
CA GLU A 157 18.52 9.77 -5.03
C GLU A 157 17.06 9.46 -5.36
N GLU A 158 16.80 8.59 -6.34
CA GLU A 158 15.46 8.20 -6.74
C GLU A 158 15.18 6.72 -6.41
N GLY A 159 13.93 6.43 -6.08
CA GLY A 159 13.35 5.10 -6.05
C GLY A 159 12.63 4.86 -7.36
N VAL A 160 12.82 3.66 -7.92
CA VAL A 160 12.14 3.22 -9.13
C VAL A 160 11.36 1.96 -8.80
N LEU A 161 10.04 2.11 -8.77
CA LEU A 161 9.10 1.01 -8.67
C LEU A 161 8.69 0.60 -10.09
N SER A 162 8.65 -0.70 -10.35
CA SER A 162 8.06 -1.28 -11.55
C SER A 162 7.05 -2.36 -11.17
N LEU A 163 5.93 -2.38 -11.88
CA LEU A 163 4.97 -3.48 -11.85
C LEU A 163 4.80 -3.99 -13.27
N THR A 164 5.11 -5.27 -13.48
CA THR A 164 5.04 -5.95 -14.78
C THR A 164 4.10 -7.13 -14.67
N ASP A 165 3.23 -7.30 -15.66
CA ASP A 165 2.42 -8.50 -15.82
C ASP A 165 2.77 -9.22 -17.12
N ASP A 166 2.59 -10.54 -17.16
CA ASP A 166 2.79 -11.37 -18.35
C ASP A 166 1.47 -11.70 -19.08
N GLY A 167 0.38 -10.99 -18.74
CA GLY A 167 -0.99 -11.25 -19.18
C GLY A 167 -1.31 -10.78 -20.59
N LEU A 168 -2.54 -10.33 -20.83
CA LEU A 168 -2.99 -9.79 -22.11
C LEU A 168 -2.24 -8.48 -22.47
N PRO A 169 -2.13 -8.11 -23.75
CA PRO A 169 -1.57 -6.83 -24.14
C PRO A 169 -2.39 -5.66 -23.58
N PHE A 170 -1.73 -4.60 -23.12
CA PHE A 170 -2.41 -3.35 -22.75
C PHE A 170 -3.18 -2.78 -23.95
N GLU A 171 -4.50 -2.71 -23.85
CA GLU A 171 -5.33 -2.00 -24.81
C GLU A 171 -5.39 -0.50 -24.44
N LYS A 172 -5.69 0.35 -25.42
CA LYS A 172 -5.70 1.82 -25.24
C LYS A 172 -6.64 2.33 -24.13
N GLY A 173 -7.58 1.51 -23.65
CA GLY A 173 -8.50 1.83 -22.54
C GLY A 173 -8.00 1.47 -21.14
N ASP A 174 -6.98 0.60 -21.02
CA ASP A 174 -6.49 0.13 -19.71
C ASP A 174 -5.77 1.24 -18.93
N ALA A 175 -5.29 2.27 -19.63
CA ALA A 175 -4.64 3.44 -19.04
C ALA A 175 -5.63 4.50 -18.51
N SER A 176 -6.94 4.36 -18.79
CA SER A 176 -7.97 5.38 -18.49
C SER A 176 -9.01 4.95 -17.45
N SER A 177 -8.63 4.09 -16.50
CA SER A 177 -9.50 3.72 -15.37
C SER A 177 -9.42 4.75 -14.23
N GLU A 178 -10.46 4.80 -13.38
CA GLU A 178 -10.47 5.60 -12.14
C GLU A 178 -9.29 5.25 -11.24
N GLY A 179 -8.88 3.97 -11.21
CA GLY A 179 -7.68 3.50 -10.52
C GLY A 179 -6.40 4.16 -11.04
N MET A 180 -6.27 4.34 -12.36
CA MET A 180 -5.10 5.02 -12.94
C MET A 180 -5.06 6.52 -12.63
N ALA A 181 -6.21 7.18 -12.48
CA ALA A 181 -6.27 8.57 -12.01
C ALA A 181 -5.75 8.70 -10.57
N LEU A 182 -6.05 7.71 -9.70
CA LEU A 182 -5.51 7.65 -8.34
C LEU A 182 -3.98 7.39 -8.35
N VAL A 183 -3.50 6.43 -9.16
CA VAL A 183 -2.07 6.15 -9.33
C VAL A 183 -1.31 7.42 -9.76
N ASP A 184 -1.85 8.16 -10.74
CA ASP A 184 -1.24 9.42 -11.20
C ASP A 184 -1.24 10.50 -10.11
N ALA A 185 -2.35 10.67 -9.37
CA ALA A 185 -2.44 11.62 -8.27
C ALA A 185 -1.43 11.31 -7.13
N LEU A 186 -1.32 10.04 -6.74
CA LEU A 186 -0.37 9.59 -5.70
C LEU A 186 1.08 9.74 -6.18
N THR A 187 1.35 9.44 -7.45
CA THR A 187 2.68 9.64 -8.05
C THR A 187 3.08 11.12 -8.01
N ARG A 188 2.17 12.03 -8.39
CA ARG A 188 2.40 13.47 -8.31
C ARG A 188 2.56 13.96 -6.87
N GLN A 189 1.80 13.43 -5.92
CA GLN A 189 1.94 13.76 -4.49
C GLN A 189 3.35 13.43 -3.96
N MET A 190 3.96 12.35 -4.45
CA MET A 190 5.33 11.97 -4.10
C MET A 190 6.40 12.79 -4.85
N GLY A 191 6.01 13.70 -5.75
CA GLY A 191 6.92 14.42 -6.63
C GLY A 191 7.55 13.53 -7.71
N GLY A 192 6.90 12.40 -8.02
CA GLY A 192 7.38 11.41 -8.96
C GLY A 192 6.84 11.54 -10.38
N SER A 193 7.14 10.55 -11.21
CA SER A 193 6.60 10.41 -12.56
C SER A 193 6.15 8.96 -12.82
N LEU A 194 5.04 8.83 -13.54
CA LEU A 194 4.45 7.56 -13.96
C LEU A 194 4.66 7.39 -15.47
N ARG A 195 5.07 6.20 -15.90
CA ARG A 195 5.18 5.83 -17.32
C ARG A 195 4.65 4.41 -17.53
N LEU A 196 3.96 4.20 -18.64
CA LEU A 196 3.64 2.87 -19.15
C LEU A 196 4.61 2.50 -20.26
N SER A 197 5.16 1.29 -20.19
CA SER A 197 5.87 0.63 -21.28
C SER A 197 4.98 -0.49 -21.82
N PRO A 198 4.14 -0.25 -22.85
CA PRO A 198 3.20 -1.25 -23.34
C PRO A 198 3.89 -2.50 -23.90
N ALA A 199 5.07 -2.33 -24.49
CA ALA A 199 5.85 -3.43 -25.06
C ALA A 199 6.39 -4.38 -23.97
N GLU A 200 6.76 -3.84 -22.83
CA GLU A 200 7.26 -4.60 -21.68
C GLU A 200 6.15 -4.97 -20.70
N LYS A 201 4.93 -4.46 -20.92
CA LYS A 201 3.79 -4.55 -20.00
C LYS A 201 4.14 -4.07 -18.60
N THR A 202 4.86 -2.96 -18.53
CA THR A 202 5.41 -2.45 -17.28
C THR A 202 4.90 -1.06 -16.97
N TRP A 203 4.33 -0.88 -15.79
CA TRP A 203 4.18 0.42 -15.16
C TRP A 203 5.45 0.78 -14.41
N LEU A 204 6.00 1.95 -14.70
CA LEU A 204 7.21 2.48 -14.07
C LEU A 204 6.88 3.75 -13.30
N VAL A 205 7.21 3.76 -12.01
CA VAL A 205 7.01 4.88 -11.10
C VAL A 205 8.36 5.29 -10.54
N THR A 206 8.82 6.48 -10.89
CA THR A 206 10.04 7.07 -10.34
C THR A 206 9.68 8.13 -9.32
N PHE A 207 10.32 8.14 -8.16
CA PHE A 207 10.05 9.12 -7.11
C PHE A 207 11.32 9.49 -6.34
N PRO A 208 11.43 10.73 -5.82
CA PRO A 208 12.58 11.14 -5.02
C PRO A 208 12.59 10.44 -3.66
N LEU A 209 13.77 9.95 -3.26
CA LEU A 209 14.03 9.44 -1.91
C LEU A 209 14.48 10.61 -1.04
N VAL A 210 13.49 11.30 -0.48
CA VAL A 210 13.72 12.39 0.47
C VAL A 210 14.41 11.82 1.71
N ARG A 211 15.51 12.44 2.12
CA ARG A 211 16.20 12.14 3.40
C ARG A 211 15.46 12.73 4.58
#